data_AF-A0A838UUD8-F1
#
_entry.id   AF-A0A838UUD8-F1
#
_cell.length_a   1.000
_cell.length_b   1.000
_cell.length_c   1.000
_cell.angle_alpha   90.00
_cell.angle_beta   90.00
_cell.angle_gamma   90.00
#
_symmetry.space_group_name_H-M   'P 1'
#
loop_
_entity.id
_entity.type
_entity.pdbx_description
1 polymer ?
#
loop_
_entity_poly.entity_id
_entity_poly.type
_entity_poly.pdbx_seq_one_letter_code
_entity_poly.pdbx_strand_id
1 'polypeptide(L)'
;MDLDALLAEVLAPLGVVMEETSDTVIEPEPYEAGGDPTCTMFQTSREHYGVFYRLDLIGGQPELRVFMPSDRAPIRMAAFRVRPSDVSDMAGWFGRLHEAEMVGDAHAAYNHMLFACGEILKNLFWAGNPDALHFPQGITVTRVLD
;
A
#
# COMPACT_ATOMS: atom_id res chain seq x y z
N MET A 1 29.44 17.76 10.37
CA MET A 1 28.17 18.51 10.37
C MET A 1 27.09 17.46 10.19
N ASP A 2 26.14 17.42 11.11
CA ASP A 2 25.08 16.41 11.13
C ASP A 2 23.98 16.77 10.12
N LEU A 3 23.34 15.78 9.51
CA LEU A 3 22.34 15.98 8.46
C LEU A 3 21.11 16.71 9.01
N ASP A 4 20.70 16.37 10.24
CA ASP A 4 19.56 16.98 10.90
C ASP A 4 19.82 18.46 11.23
N ALA A 5 21.05 18.80 11.60
CA ALA A 5 21.46 20.18 11.85
C ALA A 5 21.44 21.02 10.56
N LEU A 6 21.92 20.46 9.44
CA LEU A 6 21.87 21.13 8.15
C LEU A 6 20.42 21.33 7.67
N LEU A 7 19.58 20.33 7.87
CA LEU A 7 18.17 20.38 7.47
C LEU A 7 17.38 21.41 8.28
N ALA A 8 17.61 21.47 9.60
CA ALA A 8 16.99 22.46 10.47
C ALA A 8 17.36 23.90 10.06
N GLU A 9 18.61 24.14 9.69
CA GLU A 9 19.09 25.45 9.25
C GLU A 9 18.41 25.91 7.95
N VAL A 10 18.23 25.00 7.00
CA VAL A 10 17.56 25.29 5.72
C VAL A 10 16.07 25.58 5.90
N LEU A 11 15.41 24.92 6.86
CA LEU A 11 13.96 24.98 7.03
C LEU A 11 13.49 26.09 7.99
N ALA A 12 14.36 26.56 8.89
CA ALA A 12 14.03 27.62 9.86
C ALA A 12 13.47 28.92 9.25
N PRO A 13 13.96 29.44 8.10
CA PRO A 13 13.41 30.64 7.46
C PRO A 13 11.97 30.47 6.95
N LEU A 14 11.51 29.22 6.77
CA LEU A 14 10.16 28.89 6.33
C LEU A 14 9.18 28.77 7.52
N GLY A 15 9.64 29.03 8.75
CA GLY A 15 8.83 28.90 9.97
C GLY A 15 8.56 27.44 10.37
N VAL A 16 9.29 26.49 9.77
CA VAL A 16 9.21 25.07 10.10
C VAL A 16 10.05 24.81 11.34
N VAL A 17 9.42 24.27 12.39
CA VAL A 17 10.10 23.79 13.59
C VAL A 17 10.23 22.28 13.45
N MET A 18 11.46 21.77 13.57
CA MET A 18 11.70 20.33 13.57
C MET A 18 11.02 19.71 14.80
N GLU A 19 10.18 18.71 14.57
CA GLU A 19 9.52 17.97 15.65
C GLU A 19 10.58 17.14 16.39
N GLU A 20 10.75 17.37 17.69
CA GLU A 20 11.55 16.47 18.52
C GLU A 20 10.87 15.12 18.48
N THR A 21 11.53 14.09 17.95
CA THR A 21 11.04 12.71 17.98
C THR A 21 10.87 12.30 19.44
N SER A 22 9.69 12.53 19.99
CA SER A 22 9.24 11.83 21.16
C SER A 22 9.19 10.36 20.75
N ASP A 23 9.97 9.52 21.42
CA ASP A 23 9.99 8.05 21.29
C ASP A 23 8.64 7.39 21.61
N THR A 24 7.51 8.06 21.38
CA THR A 24 6.28 7.41 20.96
C THR A 24 6.52 6.75 19.61
N VAL A 25 7.17 5.58 19.68
CA VAL A 25 7.01 4.51 18.69
C VAL A 25 5.51 4.32 18.56
N ILE A 26 4.91 4.90 17.52
CA ILE A 26 3.63 4.42 17.03
C ILE A 26 3.98 3.03 16.52
N GLU A 27 3.81 2.03 17.40
CA GLU A 27 3.97 0.65 16.98
C GLU A 27 3.04 0.47 15.79
N PRO A 28 3.57 0.16 14.59
CA PRO A 28 2.71 -0.11 13.46
C PRO A 28 1.78 -1.22 13.91
N GLU A 29 0.47 -0.97 13.87
CA GLU A 29 -0.55 -1.98 14.14
C GLU A 29 -0.10 -3.29 13.48
N PRO A 30 -0.02 -4.39 14.25
CA PRO A 30 0.55 -5.62 13.75
C PRO A 30 -0.16 -5.99 12.44
N TYR A 31 0.62 -6.20 11.39
CA TYR A 31 0.12 -6.72 10.13
C TYR A 31 -0.67 -8.00 10.43
N GLU A 32 -2.00 -7.94 10.35
CA GLU A 32 -2.81 -9.11 10.62
C GLU A 32 -2.37 -10.28 9.72
N ALA A 33 -1.85 -11.31 10.40
CA ALA A 33 -1.50 -12.66 9.93
C ALA A 33 -0.38 -12.81 8.87
N GLY A 34 0.38 -11.78 8.51
CA GLY A 34 1.21 -11.81 7.29
C GLY A 34 2.74 -11.76 7.42
N GLY A 35 3.28 -11.23 8.52
CA GLY A 35 4.70 -10.84 8.58
C GLY A 35 4.98 -9.50 7.88
N ASP A 36 6.24 -9.04 7.94
CA ASP A 36 6.65 -7.76 7.36
C ASP A 36 6.67 -7.79 5.83
N PRO A 37 6.24 -6.71 5.15
CA PRO A 37 6.26 -6.64 3.70
C PRO A 37 7.71 -6.64 3.18
N THR A 38 7.99 -7.53 2.23
CA THR A 38 9.28 -7.60 1.54
C THR A 38 9.49 -6.42 0.58
N CYS A 39 8.39 -5.83 0.09
CA CYS A 39 8.38 -4.65 -0.76
C CYS A 39 7.11 -3.85 -0.48
N THR A 40 7.21 -2.52 -0.43
CA THR A 40 6.09 -1.59 -0.23
C THR A 40 6.16 -0.47 -1.26
N MET A 41 5.02 -0.11 -1.85
CA MET A 41 4.89 1.03 -2.75
C MET A 41 3.72 1.91 -2.33
N PHE A 42 3.91 3.23 -2.38
CA PHE A 42 2.87 4.23 -2.11
C PHE A 42 2.57 5.02 -3.36
N GLN A 43 1.29 5.21 -3.66
CA GLN A 43 0.85 5.92 -4.86
C GLN A 43 -0.42 6.72 -4.60
N THR A 44 -0.45 7.96 -5.07
CA THR A 44 -1.69 8.73 -5.12
C THR A 44 -2.49 8.38 -6.36
N SER A 45 -3.81 8.40 -6.25
CA SER A 45 -4.68 8.20 -7.41
C SER A 45 -4.66 9.44 -8.30
N ARG A 46 -4.52 9.23 -9.61
CA ARG A 46 -4.65 10.29 -10.62
C ARG A 46 -6.11 10.53 -11.03
N GLU A 47 -6.96 9.52 -10.84
CA GLU A 47 -8.34 9.49 -11.34
C GLU A 47 -9.38 9.72 -10.24
N HIS A 48 -9.03 9.42 -8.99
CA HIS A 48 -9.95 9.45 -7.85
C HIS A 48 -9.43 10.42 -6.80
N TYR A 49 -10.10 11.57 -6.65
CA TYR A 49 -9.64 12.64 -5.76
C TYR A 49 -9.60 12.17 -4.30
N GLY A 50 -8.50 12.49 -3.60
CA GLY A 50 -8.31 12.13 -2.20
C GLY A 50 -7.99 10.65 -1.95
N VAL A 51 -7.92 9.81 -3.00
CA VAL A 51 -7.58 8.40 -2.88
C VAL A 51 -6.07 8.20 -2.91
N PHE A 52 -5.58 7.38 -2.00
CA PHE A 52 -4.20 6.87 -2.04
C PHE A 52 -4.16 5.35 -1.89
N TYR A 53 -3.09 4.77 -2.42
CA TYR A 53 -2.85 3.35 -2.49
C TYR A 53 -1.56 3.04 -1.75
N ARG A 54 -1.60 1.97 -0.95
CA ARG A 54 -0.41 1.28 -0.47
C ARG A 54 -0.43 -0.12 -1.03
N LEU A 55 0.65 -0.54 -1.65
CA LEU A 55 0.78 -1.85 -2.24
C LEU A 55 1.94 -2.57 -1.59
N ASP A 56 1.65 -3.70 -0.98
CA ASP A 56 2.59 -4.47 -0.18
C ASP A 56 2.79 -5.84 -0.83
N LEU A 57 4.02 -6.37 -0.77
CA LEU A 57 4.32 -7.76 -1.06
C LEU A 57 4.63 -8.48 0.25
N ILE A 58 3.72 -9.32 0.73
CA ILE A 58 3.79 -9.95 2.04
C ILE A 58 3.81 -11.47 1.85
N GLY A 59 4.88 -12.14 2.28
CA GLY A 59 5.02 -13.59 2.11
C GLY A 59 4.84 -14.06 0.66
N GLY A 60 5.31 -13.26 -0.31
CA GLY A 60 5.14 -13.55 -1.73
C GLY A 60 3.70 -13.37 -2.25
N GLN A 61 2.84 -12.63 -1.55
CA GLN A 61 1.48 -12.31 -1.99
C GLN A 61 1.27 -10.80 -2.07
N PRO A 62 0.74 -10.26 -3.19
CA PRO A 62 0.48 -8.85 -3.33
C PRO A 62 -0.80 -8.46 -2.59
N GLU A 63 -0.76 -7.34 -1.88
CA GLU A 63 -1.88 -6.78 -1.15
C GLU A 63 -1.99 -5.29 -1.44
N LEU A 64 -3.12 -4.87 -2.00
CA LEU A 64 -3.43 -3.47 -2.24
C LEU A 64 -4.33 -2.95 -1.11
N ARG A 65 -3.92 -1.87 -0.47
CA ARG A 65 -4.78 -1.07 0.40
C ARG A 65 -5.22 0.18 -0.32
N VAL A 66 -6.53 0.36 -0.41
CA VAL A 66 -7.17 1.54 -0.98
C VAL A 66 -7.69 2.38 0.15
N PHE A 67 -7.20 3.61 0.27
CA PHE A 67 -7.69 4.58 1.22
C PHE A 67 -8.45 5.65 0.46
N MET A 68 -9.71 5.86 0.82
CA MET A 68 -10.59 6.82 0.15
C MET A 68 -11.36 7.65 1.18
N PRO A 69 -11.71 8.91 0.85
CA PRO A 69 -12.52 9.73 1.74
C PRO A 69 -13.84 9.03 2.10
N SER A 70 -14.23 9.11 3.37
CA SER A 70 -15.49 8.56 3.88
C SER A 70 -16.54 9.66 3.97
N ASP A 71 -17.73 9.41 3.43
CA ASP A 71 -18.86 10.36 3.50
C ASP A 71 -19.40 10.55 4.92
N ARG A 72 -18.95 9.72 5.88
CA ARG A 72 -19.40 9.77 7.26
C ARG A 72 -18.83 10.96 8.06
N ALA A 73 -17.67 11.48 7.68
CA ALA A 73 -17.11 12.69 8.30
C ALA A 73 -16.02 13.35 7.43
N PRO A 74 -15.84 14.70 7.48
CA PRO A 74 -14.95 15.44 6.57
C PRO A 74 -13.47 15.07 6.59
N ILE A 75 -13.02 14.35 7.62
CA ILE A 75 -11.62 13.94 7.83
C ILE A 75 -11.44 12.42 7.90
N ARG A 76 -12.52 11.64 7.76
CA ARG A 76 -12.43 10.17 7.87
C ARG A 76 -12.09 9.57 6.52
N MET A 77 -11.26 8.54 6.58
CA MET A 77 -10.89 7.72 5.45
C MET A 77 -11.47 6.33 5.66
N ALA A 78 -12.13 5.80 4.64
CA ALA A 78 -12.40 4.38 4.54
C ALA A 78 -11.15 3.68 4.00
N ALA A 79 -10.87 2.48 4.50
CA ALA A 79 -9.76 1.66 4.02
C ALA A 79 -10.27 0.29 3.58
N PHE A 80 -9.83 -0.15 2.41
CA PHE A 80 -10.15 -1.44 1.84
C PHE A 80 -8.86 -2.23 1.63
N ARG A 81 -8.85 -3.50 2.02
CA ARG A 81 -7.82 -4.46 1.69
C ARG A 81 -8.28 -5.26 0.49
N VAL A 82 -7.48 -5.25 -0.56
CA VAL A 82 -7.73 -5.91 -1.83
C VAL A 82 -6.62 -6.92 -2.06
N ARG A 83 -7.01 -8.17 -2.30
CA ARG A 83 -6.09 -9.27 -2.60
C ARG A 83 -6.52 -9.96 -3.88
N PRO A 84 -5.60 -10.57 -4.64
CA PRO A 84 -5.99 -11.56 -5.63
C PRO A 84 -6.89 -12.61 -4.97
N SER A 85 -7.93 -13.06 -5.67
CA SER A 85 -8.72 -14.19 -5.20
C SER A 85 -7.95 -15.50 -5.37
N ASP A 86 -8.32 -16.53 -4.62
CA ASP A 86 -7.69 -17.87 -4.74
C ASP A 86 -7.93 -18.53 -6.11
N VAL A 87 -8.96 -18.07 -6.83
CA VAL A 87 -9.28 -18.54 -8.19
C VAL A 87 -8.51 -17.77 -9.28
N SER A 88 -7.76 -16.73 -8.91
CA SER A 88 -6.96 -15.92 -9.81
C SER A 88 -5.55 -16.50 -9.97
N ASP A 89 -5.09 -16.68 -11.21
CA ASP A 89 -3.71 -17.09 -11.51
C ASP A 89 -2.66 -16.11 -10.95
N MET A 90 -3.07 -14.88 -10.67
CA MET A 90 -2.20 -13.82 -10.14
C MET A 90 -1.57 -14.19 -8.80
N ALA A 91 -2.30 -14.84 -7.89
CA ALA A 91 -1.75 -15.30 -6.61
C ALA A 91 -0.62 -16.33 -6.83
N GLY A 92 -0.78 -17.20 -7.82
CA GLY A 92 0.19 -18.22 -8.19
C GLY A 92 1.46 -17.65 -8.85
N TRP A 93 1.38 -16.50 -9.53
CA TRP A 93 2.55 -15.89 -10.17
C TRP A 93 3.53 -15.33 -9.15
N PHE A 94 3.02 -14.67 -8.10
CA PHE A 94 3.87 -14.10 -7.05
C PHE A 94 4.50 -15.17 -6.15
N GLY A 95 3.75 -16.23 -5.81
CA GLY A 95 4.32 -17.37 -5.07
C GLY A 95 5.51 -17.98 -5.82
N ARG A 96 5.36 -18.24 -7.13
CA ARG A 96 6.45 -18.78 -7.96
C ARG A 96 7.64 -17.83 -8.10
N LEU A 97 7.41 -16.51 -8.18
CA LEU A 97 8.52 -15.56 -8.22
C LEU A 97 9.26 -15.50 -6.88
N HIS A 98 8.52 -15.53 -5.78
CA HIS A 98 9.10 -15.49 -4.44
C HIS A 98 9.99 -16.71 -4.16
N GLU A 99 9.60 -17.88 -4.69
CA GLU A 99 10.38 -19.12 -4.62
C GLU A 99 11.54 -19.18 -5.63
N ALA A 100 11.53 -18.33 -6.65
CA ALA A 100 12.57 -18.34 -7.67
C ALA A 100 13.86 -17.67 -7.16
N GLU A 101 14.98 -18.37 -7.27
CA GLU A 101 16.30 -17.77 -7.10
C GLU A 101 16.56 -16.78 -8.24
N MET A 102 16.29 -15.50 -7.99
CA MET A 102 16.54 -14.43 -8.94
C MET A 102 18.05 -14.16 -9.04
N VAL A 103 18.61 -14.27 -10.25
CA VAL A 103 19.99 -13.86 -10.54
C VAL A 103 20.01 -12.36 -10.85
N GLY A 104 20.56 -11.55 -9.94
CA GLY A 104 20.67 -10.09 -10.08
C GLY A 104 19.90 -9.31 -9.02
N ASP A 105 19.55 -8.04 -9.31
CA ASP A 105 18.77 -7.20 -8.39
C ASP A 105 17.29 -7.60 -8.40
N ALA A 106 16.95 -8.57 -7.54
CA ALA A 106 15.58 -9.01 -7.32
C ALA A 106 14.65 -7.86 -6.88
N HIS A 107 15.18 -6.80 -6.25
CA HIS A 107 14.38 -5.71 -5.74
C HIS A 107 13.70 -4.91 -6.86
N ALA A 108 14.43 -4.60 -7.94
CA ALA A 108 13.84 -3.92 -9.10
C ALA A 108 12.73 -4.77 -9.76
N ALA A 109 12.96 -6.08 -9.91
CA ALA A 109 11.97 -7.01 -10.46
C ALA A 109 10.70 -7.06 -9.60
N TYR A 110 10.85 -7.16 -8.27
CA TYR A 110 9.72 -7.11 -7.35
C TYR A 110 8.95 -5.80 -7.46
N ASN A 111 9.64 -4.65 -7.50
CA ASN A 111 8.98 -3.35 -7.65
C ASN A 111 8.17 -3.25 -8.95
N HIS A 112 8.73 -3.68 -10.09
CA HIS A 112 8.03 -3.63 -11.37
C HIS A 112 6.83 -4.58 -11.43
N MET A 113 6.98 -5.81 -10.91
CA MET A 113 5.89 -6.77 -10.90
C MET A 113 4.80 -6.37 -9.91
N LEU A 114 5.20 -5.89 -8.72
CA LEU A 114 4.28 -5.35 -7.73
C LEU A 114 3.53 -4.18 -8.34
N PHE A 115 4.19 -3.22 -8.98
CA PHE A 115 3.54 -2.12 -9.71
C PHE A 115 2.48 -2.62 -10.71
N ALA A 116 2.84 -3.56 -11.60
CA ALA A 116 1.92 -4.10 -12.60
C ALA A 116 0.70 -4.78 -11.97
N CYS A 117 0.92 -5.56 -10.91
CA CYS A 117 -0.16 -6.15 -10.14
C CYS A 117 -1.04 -5.09 -9.47
N GLY A 118 -0.43 -4.03 -8.92
CA GLY A 118 -1.12 -2.88 -8.38
C GLY A 118 -2.10 -2.27 -9.36
N GLU A 119 -1.70 -2.07 -10.61
CA GLU A 119 -2.58 -1.55 -11.66
C GLU A 119 -3.76 -2.50 -11.94
N ILE A 120 -3.53 -3.81 -11.99
CA ILE A 120 -4.62 -4.78 -12.21
C ILE A 120 -5.58 -4.80 -11.01
N LEU A 121 -5.05 -4.83 -9.79
CA LEU A 121 -5.86 -4.82 -8.57
C LEU A 121 -6.71 -3.54 -8.46
N LYS A 122 -6.14 -2.38 -8.81
CA LYS A 122 -6.89 -1.11 -8.89
C LYS A 122 -8.00 -1.19 -9.93
N ASN A 123 -7.70 -1.66 -11.13
CA ASN A 123 -8.69 -1.77 -12.20
C ASN A 123 -9.85 -2.68 -11.80
N LEU A 124 -9.55 -3.82 -11.14
CA LEU A 124 -10.58 -4.73 -10.64
C LEU A 124 -11.37 -4.12 -9.49
N PHE A 125 -10.72 -3.39 -8.58
CA PHE A 125 -11.39 -2.67 -7.50
C PHE A 125 -12.37 -1.63 -8.03
N TRP A 126 -11.94 -0.79 -8.97
CA TRP A 126 -12.76 0.27 -9.57
C TRP A 126 -13.80 -0.25 -10.56
N ALA A 127 -13.65 -1.45 -11.09
CA ALA A 127 -14.71 -2.14 -11.84
C ALA A 127 -15.83 -2.68 -10.94
N GLY A 128 -15.61 -2.75 -9.62
CA GLY A 128 -16.59 -3.14 -8.63
C GLY A 128 -17.36 -1.96 -8.03
N ASN A 129 -18.00 -2.21 -6.89
CA ASN A 129 -18.73 -1.23 -6.09
C ASN A 129 -18.24 -1.29 -4.62
N PRO A 130 -17.41 -0.31 -4.19
CA PRO A 130 -16.89 -0.24 -2.82
C PRO A 130 -17.95 -0.07 -1.72
N ASP A 131 -19.09 0.55 -2.04
CA ASP A 131 -20.18 0.78 -1.08
C ASP A 131 -20.98 -0.50 -0.85
N ALA A 132 -21.24 -1.25 -1.92
CA ALA A 132 -21.96 -2.53 -1.87
C ALA A 132 -21.04 -3.74 -1.58
N LEU A 133 -19.72 -3.52 -1.51
CA LEU A 133 -18.69 -4.57 -1.41
C LEU A 133 -18.85 -5.66 -2.49
N HIS A 134 -19.20 -5.26 -3.71
CA HIS A 134 -19.41 -6.17 -4.83
C HIS A 134 -18.30 -6.00 -5.87
N PHE A 135 -17.49 -7.04 -6.09
CA PHE A 135 -16.30 -6.95 -6.93
C PHE A 135 -16.19 -8.13 -7.92
N PRO A 136 -15.44 -7.96 -9.03
CA PRO A 136 -15.13 -9.07 -9.92
C PRO A 136 -14.45 -10.23 -9.20
N GLN A 137 -14.68 -11.47 -9.67
CA GLN A 137 -14.17 -12.70 -9.05
C GLN A 137 -12.63 -12.79 -8.99
N GLY A 138 -11.89 -11.92 -9.69
CA GLY A 138 -10.43 -11.88 -9.66
C GLY A 138 -9.82 -11.31 -8.38
N ILE A 139 -10.64 -10.70 -7.50
CA ILE A 139 -10.19 -10.12 -6.24
C ILE A 139 -11.10 -10.49 -5.08
N THR A 140 -10.50 -10.52 -3.88
CA THR A 140 -11.21 -10.53 -2.61
C THR A 140 -10.98 -9.17 -1.95
N VAL A 141 -12.07 -8.52 -1.51
CA VAL A 141 -12.01 -7.20 -0.88
C VAL A 141 -12.64 -7.25 0.49
N THR A 142 -11.93 -6.74 1.50
CA THR A 142 -12.46 -6.53 2.85
C THR A 142 -12.34 -5.07 3.24
N ARG A 143 -13.31 -4.57 3.99
CA ARG A 143 -13.22 -3.24 4.60
C ARG A 143 -12.46 -3.34 5.91
N VAL A 144 -11.48 -2.46 6.10
CA VAL A 144 -10.58 -2.44 7.27
C VAL A 144 -10.89 -1.25 8.17
N LEU A 145 -11.29 -0.11 7.59
CA LEU A 145 -11.67 1.12 8.32
C LEU A 145 -12.92 1.76 7.67
N ASP A 146 -13.70 2.47 8.48
CA ASP A 146 -15.04 3.02 8.16
C ASP A 146 -15.11 4.57 8.17
#